data_AF-A0A3D1ZLF9-F1
#
_entry.id   AF-A0A3D1ZLF9-F1
#
_cell.length_a   1.000
_cell.length_b   1.000
_cell.length_c   1.000
_cell.angle_alpha   90.00
_cell.angle_beta   90.00
_cell.angle_gamma   90.00
#
_symmetry.space_group_name_H-M   'P 1'
#
loop_
_entity.id
_entity.type
_entity.pdbx_description
1 polymer ?
#
loop_
_entity_poly.entity_id
_entity_poly.type
_entity_poly.pdbx_seq_one_letter_code
_entity_poly.pdbx_strand_id
1 'polypeptide(L)'
;MRITTLSTLKIEDYDRLRSKLPNRTGGWVPGTAVYCRGYDMMDDLVGRVDFFQSLVLNITGQLPEERFAKWLHAAHICVSWPDPRIWCNQIGAYAAMARATVNAASSFGNLAADSVMYGQGTLPIGTRLIQRLHTQHLNEKKSVEEIVDQEIERKGGKVNIMGFARPLASGDERVVAMRRTAKNLAYQDGAHMQLALAIEELLYNRYSETMNFTGYLCAFMSDLGYSAEQVHRIFALIVVNGVTASFSEEAEKPVDSFLPLRCEDIEYTGPAKRALPDMTDE
;
A
#
# COMPACT_ATOMS: atom_id res chain seq x y z
N MET A 1 1.43 3.72 -17.18
CA MET A 1 0.11 3.46 -17.78
C MET A 1 0.23 2.18 -18.59
N ARG A 2 -0.31 1.04 -18.15
CA ARG A 2 -0.31 -0.20 -18.97
C ARG A 2 -1.37 -0.01 -20.06
N ILE A 3 -0.95 -0.05 -21.33
CA ILE A 3 -1.85 -0.41 -22.42
C ILE A 3 -2.17 -1.88 -22.20
N THR A 4 -3.27 -2.14 -21.50
CA THR A 4 -3.90 -3.46 -21.49
C THR A 4 -4.26 -3.77 -22.94
N THR A 5 -3.73 -4.86 -23.49
CA THR A 5 -4.26 -5.48 -24.71
C THR A 5 -5.78 -5.51 -24.60
N LEU A 6 -6.48 -4.83 -25.52
CA LEU A 6 -7.94 -4.87 -25.61
C LEU A 6 -8.38 -6.33 -25.56
N SER A 7 -9.20 -6.66 -24.57
CA SER A 7 -9.64 -8.03 -24.32
C SER A 7 -10.35 -8.57 -25.56
N THR A 8 -9.99 -9.76 -26.01
CA THR A 8 -10.65 -10.50 -27.10
C THR A 8 -12.01 -11.07 -26.68
N LEU A 9 -12.76 -10.37 -25.83
CA LEU A 9 -14.07 -10.80 -25.36
C LEU A 9 -15.09 -10.62 -26.49
N LYS A 10 -15.85 -11.67 -26.78
CA LYS A 10 -16.95 -11.61 -27.75
C LYS A 10 -18.27 -11.32 -27.04
N ILE A 11 -19.30 -10.93 -27.80
CA ILE A 11 -20.65 -10.66 -27.26
C ILE A 11 -21.16 -11.87 -26.46
N GLU A 12 -20.87 -13.09 -26.91
CA GLU A 12 -21.28 -14.33 -26.24
C GLU A 12 -20.67 -14.46 -24.82
N ASP A 13 -19.47 -13.91 -24.57
CA ASP A 13 -18.87 -13.89 -23.25
C ASP A 13 -19.65 -12.98 -22.29
N TYR A 14 -20.12 -11.83 -22.78
CA TYR A 14 -20.97 -10.91 -22.01
C TYR A 14 -22.35 -11.52 -21.74
N ASP A 15 -22.97 -12.15 -22.74
CA ASP A 15 -24.27 -12.80 -22.59
C ASP A 15 -24.21 -13.94 -21.58
N ARG A 16 -23.12 -14.73 -21.54
CA ARG A 16 -22.93 -15.79 -20.53
C ARG A 16 -22.93 -15.24 -19.10
N LEU A 17 -22.42 -14.03 -18.90
CA LEU A 17 -22.32 -13.35 -17.60
C LEU A 17 -23.46 -12.37 -17.33
N ARG A 18 -24.39 -12.18 -18.27
CA ARG A 18 -25.52 -11.27 -18.11
C ARG A 18 -26.30 -11.62 -16.84
N SER A 19 -26.51 -10.63 -15.96
CA SER A 19 -27.15 -10.76 -14.64
C SER A 19 -26.46 -11.71 -13.66
N LYS A 20 -25.25 -12.17 -13.94
CA LYS A 20 -24.50 -13.13 -13.12
C LYS A 20 -23.15 -12.55 -12.74
N LEU A 21 -22.81 -12.64 -11.45
CA LEU A 21 -21.48 -12.37 -10.95
C LEU A 21 -20.89 -13.66 -10.37
N PRO A 22 -20.40 -14.58 -11.22
CA PRO A 22 -19.91 -15.87 -10.75
C PRO A 22 -18.76 -15.66 -9.77
N ASN A 23 -18.90 -16.20 -8.56
CA ASN A 23 -17.92 -16.07 -7.50
C ASN A 23 -17.22 -17.42 -7.26
N ARG A 24 -15.88 -17.42 -7.23
CA ARG A 24 -15.06 -18.57 -6.85
C ARG A 24 -14.38 -18.40 -5.48
N THR A 25 -14.57 -17.24 -4.86
CA THR A 25 -13.94 -16.86 -3.60
C THR A 25 -14.77 -17.28 -2.40
N GLY A 26 -16.10 -17.21 -2.50
CA GLY A 26 -16.98 -17.55 -1.39
C GLY A 26 -18.44 -17.48 -1.77
N GLY A 27 -19.32 -17.71 -0.80
CA GLY A 27 -20.76 -17.67 -1.01
C GLY A 27 -21.53 -17.76 0.28
N TRP A 28 -22.57 -16.94 0.41
CA TRP A 28 -23.52 -17.04 1.50
C TRP A 28 -24.72 -17.86 1.04
N VAL A 29 -25.03 -18.91 1.79
CA VAL A 29 -26.26 -19.68 1.68
C VAL A 29 -27.14 -19.32 2.89
N PRO A 30 -28.17 -18.48 2.70
CA PRO A 30 -29.01 -18.00 3.79
C PRO A 30 -29.57 -19.14 4.65
N GLY A 31 -29.38 -19.04 5.96
CA GLY A 31 -29.85 -20.04 6.92
C GLY A 31 -29.05 -21.35 6.96
N THR A 32 -27.97 -21.47 6.19
CA THR A 32 -27.14 -22.69 6.15
C THR A 32 -25.69 -22.41 6.50
N ALA A 33 -24.99 -21.65 5.67
CA ALA A 33 -23.54 -21.48 5.81
C ALA A 33 -23.03 -20.27 5.03
N VAL A 34 -21.85 -19.78 5.41
CA VAL A 34 -21.10 -18.80 4.63
C VAL A 34 -19.74 -19.41 4.33
N TYR A 35 -19.37 -19.51 3.06
CA TYR A 35 -18.12 -20.14 2.65
C TYR A 35 -17.11 -19.10 2.20
N CYS A 36 -15.84 -19.33 2.53
CA CYS A 36 -14.68 -18.62 2.01
C CYS A 36 -13.67 -19.66 1.53
N ARG A 37 -13.41 -19.74 0.22
CA ARG A 37 -12.38 -20.60 -0.39
C ARG A 37 -12.45 -22.07 0.01
N GLY A 38 -13.66 -22.57 0.26
CA GLY A 38 -13.92 -23.96 0.66
C GLY A 38 -13.98 -24.18 2.18
N TYR A 39 -13.72 -23.16 2.99
CA TYR A 39 -13.91 -23.18 4.44
C TYR A 39 -15.30 -22.67 4.81
N ASP A 40 -15.95 -23.28 5.80
CA ASP A 40 -17.08 -22.66 6.48
C ASP A 40 -16.58 -21.51 7.37
N MET A 41 -17.10 -20.30 7.17
CA MET A 41 -16.63 -19.14 7.91
C MET A 41 -16.96 -19.21 9.41
N MET A 42 -18.13 -19.75 9.77
CA MET A 42 -18.57 -19.80 11.17
C MET A 42 -17.87 -20.92 11.91
N ASP A 43 -17.83 -22.11 11.29
CA ASP A 43 -17.30 -23.29 11.93
C ASP A 43 -15.79 -23.43 11.76
N ASP A 44 -15.20 -23.11 10.60
CA ASP A 44 -13.77 -23.35 10.36
C ASP A 44 -12.88 -22.14 10.64
N LEU A 45 -13.38 -20.91 10.51
CA LEU A 45 -12.55 -19.70 10.54
C LEU A 45 -12.73 -18.85 11.81
N VAL A 46 -13.96 -18.52 12.21
CA VAL A 46 -14.22 -17.64 13.37
C VAL A 46 -13.59 -18.23 14.65
N GLY A 47 -12.76 -17.43 15.32
CA GLY A 47 -12.06 -17.84 16.54
C GLY A 47 -10.87 -18.78 16.32
N ARG A 48 -10.59 -19.21 15.08
CA ARG A 48 -9.49 -20.12 14.73
C ARG A 48 -8.42 -19.49 13.87
N VAL A 49 -8.78 -18.52 13.03
CA VAL A 49 -7.84 -17.75 12.21
C VAL A 49 -7.97 -16.27 12.53
N ASP A 50 -6.86 -15.54 12.43
CA ASP A 50 -6.88 -14.09 12.62
C ASP A 50 -7.35 -13.32 11.36
N PHE A 51 -7.52 -12.01 11.51
CA PHE A 51 -7.97 -11.13 10.44
C PHE A 51 -7.03 -11.15 9.22
N PHE A 52 -5.70 -11.18 9.43
CA PHE A 52 -4.74 -11.17 8.32
C PHE A 52 -4.65 -12.53 7.62
N GLN A 53 -4.81 -13.64 8.33
CA GLN A 53 -4.95 -14.95 7.70
C GLN A 53 -6.18 -15.00 6.80
N SER A 54 -7.32 -14.51 7.28
CA SER A 54 -8.56 -14.43 6.50
C SER A 54 -8.42 -13.48 5.30
N LEU A 55 -7.78 -12.32 5.47
CA LEU A 55 -7.52 -11.37 4.40
C LEU A 55 -6.68 -12.00 3.28
N VAL A 56 -5.56 -12.63 3.63
CA VAL A 56 -4.69 -13.31 2.66
C VAL A 56 -5.43 -14.46 1.97
N LEU A 57 -6.19 -15.28 2.71
CA LEU A 57 -7.02 -16.35 2.15
C LEU A 57 -7.99 -15.82 1.09
N ASN A 58 -8.68 -14.71 1.36
CA ASN A 58 -9.60 -14.10 0.39
C ASN A 58 -8.87 -13.67 -0.89
N ILE A 59 -7.68 -13.10 -0.75
CA ILE A 59 -6.88 -12.57 -1.86
C ILE A 59 -6.23 -13.68 -2.69
N THR A 60 -5.62 -14.67 -2.06
CA THR A 60 -4.78 -15.69 -2.72
C THR A 60 -5.50 -17.02 -2.92
N GLY A 61 -6.53 -17.29 -2.13
CA GLY A 61 -7.15 -18.61 -2.05
C GLY A 61 -6.38 -19.61 -1.19
N GLN A 62 -5.33 -19.17 -0.49
CA GLN A 62 -4.51 -20.01 0.37
C GLN A 62 -4.46 -19.42 1.77
N LEU A 63 -4.78 -20.24 2.78
CA LEU A 63 -4.68 -19.84 4.18
C LEU A 63 -3.20 -19.80 4.56
N PRO A 64 -2.66 -18.62 4.95
CA PRO A 64 -1.25 -18.56 5.30
C PRO A 64 -0.99 -19.11 6.71
N GLU A 65 0.27 -19.41 6.97
CA GLU A 65 0.78 -19.71 8.30
C GLU A 65 0.57 -18.56 9.29
N GLU A 66 0.34 -18.90 10.56
CA GLU A 66 0.09 -17.92 11.64
C GLU A 66 1.26 -16.95 11.82
N ARG A 67 2.51 -17.40 11.66
CA ARG A 67 3.69 -16.52 11.76
C ARG A 67 3.71 -15.44 10.69
N PHE A 68 3.16 -15.70 9.50
CA PHE A 68 3.07 -14.68 8.45
C PHE A 68 2.03 -13.62 8.82
N ALA A 69 0.89 -14.03 9.37
CA ALA A 69 -0.11 -13.10 9.86
C ALA A 69 0.42 -12.23 11.01
N LYS A 70 1.17 -12.80 11.95
CA LYS A 70 1.90 -12.04 12.99
C LYS A 70 2.88 -11.02 12.40
N TRP A 71 3.58 -11.39 11.33
CA TRP A 71 4.45 -10.46 10.61
C TRP A 71 3.63 -9.34 9.95
N LEU A 72 2.48 -9.64 9.33
CA LEU A 72 1.59 -8.64 8.73
C LEU A 72 1.02 -7.66 9.77
N HIS A 73 0.63 -8.14 10.96
CA HIS A 73 0.24 -7.30 12.09
C HIS A 73 1.34 -6.28 12.42
N ALA A 74 2.59 -6.75 12.58
CA ALA A 74 3.71 -5.87 12.88
C ALA A 74 4.01 -4.87 11.74
N ALA A 75 3.90 -5.30 10.48
CA ALA A 75 4.10 -4.44 9.33
C ALA A 75 3.08 -3.29 9.28
N HIS A 76 1.80 -3.57 9.57
CA HIS A 76 0.75 -2.54 9.61
C HIS A 76 0.97 -1.55 10.77
N ILE A 77 1.45 -2.01 11.93
CA ILE A 77 1.82 -1.13 13.05
C ILE A 77 2.98 -0.21 12.65
N CYS A 78 3.97 -0.72 11.92
CA CYS A 78 5.19 0.01 11.58
C CYS A 78 4.99 1.22 10.66
N VAL A 79 3.84 1.35 9.99
CA VAL A 79 3.62 2.42 9.00
C VAL A 79 2.39 3.28 9.27
N SER A 80 1.60 2.92 10.28
CA SER A 80 0.27 3.48 10.51
C SER A 80 0.24 4.20 11.86
N TRP A 81 1.01 5.29 11.94
CA TRP A 81 1.25 6.05 13.17
C TRP A 81 0.19 7.12 13.41
N PRO A 82 -0.11 7.46 14.68
CA PRO A 82 -1.07 8.50 15.04
C PRO A 82 -0.45 9.91 14.98
N ASP A 83 0.01 10.33 13.80
CA ASP A 83 0.58 11.66 13.59
C ASP A 83 -0.18 12.41 12.48
N PRO A 84 -0.96 13.46 12.80
CA PRO A 84 -1.75 14.20 11.82
C PRO A 84 -0.89 15.02 10.84
N ARG A 85 0.42 15.14 11.05
CA ARG A 85 1.35 15.78 10.09
C ARG A 85 1.64 14.89 8.88
N ILE A 86 1.36 13.60 8.99
CA ILE A 86 1.42 12.69 7.84
C ILE A 86 0.17 12.94 6.99
N TRP A 87 0.32 13.25 5.70
CA TRP A 87 -0.79 13.77 4.88
C TRP A 87 -2.06 12.91 4.87
N CYS A 88 -1.93 11.58 4.86
CA CYS A 88 -3.10 10.69 4.87
C CYS A 88 -3.87 10.80 6.19
N ASN A 89 -3.15 11.00 7.28
CA ASN A 89 -3.71 11.21 8.62
C ASN A 89 -4.30 12.61 8.75
N GLN A 90 -3.66 13.60 8.14
CA GLN A 90 -4.16 14.97 8.04
C GLN A 90 -5.54 15.00 7.36
N ILE A 91 -5.75 14.19 6.32
CA ILE A 91 -7.07 14.02 5.69
C ILE A 91 -8.09 13.46 6.68
N GLY A 92 -7.69 12.52 7.53
CA GLY A 92 -8.54 11.98 8.60
C GLY A 92 -8.96 13.06 9.61
N ALA A 93 -7.99 13.84 10.07
CA ALA A 93 -8.21 15.00 10.94
C ALA A 93 -9.17 16.02 10.29
N TYR A 94 -8.93 16.40 9.03
CA TYR A 94 -9.78 17.35 8.29
C TYR A 94 -11.20 16.85 8.09
N ALA A 95 -11.35 15.56 7.79
CA ALA A 95 -12.66 14.93 7.66
C ALA A 95 -13.45 14.95 8.98
N ALA A 96 -12.80 14.71 10.12
CA ALA A 96 -13.44 14.80 11.44
C ALA A 96 -13.95 16.22 11.74
N MET A 97 -13.12 17.23 11.47
CA MET A 97 -13.49 18.64 11.66
C MET A 97 -14.65 19.06 10.74
N ALA A 98 -14.66 18.55 9.51
CA ALA A 98 -15.77 18.73 8.56
C ALA A 98 -17.02 17.89 8.91
N ARG A 99 -17.04 17.19 10.05
CA ARG A 99 -18.13 16.31 10.51
C ARG A 99 -18.50 15.21 9.52
N ALA A 100 -17.51 14.74 8.76
CA ALA A 100 -17.65 13.53 7.96
C ALA A 100 -17.66 12.28 8.85
N THR A 101 -18.07 11.15 8.28
CA THR A 101 -18.00 9.87 8.99
C THR A 101 -16.57 9.34 9.03
N VAL A 102 -16.25 8.55 10.06
CA VAL A 102 -14.96 7.84 10.15
C VAL A 102 -14.69 6.96 8.92
N ASN A 103 -15.73 6.37 8.33
CA ASN A 103 -15.60 5.57 7.11
C ASN A 103 -15.16 6.42 5.92
N ALA A 104 -15.72 7.62 5.75
CA ALA A 104 -15.29 8.55 4.70
C ALA A 104 -13.84 8.99 4.93
N ALA A 105 -13.50 9.39 6.16
CA ALA A 105 -12.16 9.80 6.56
C ALA A 105 -11.12 8.71 6.28
N SER A 106 -11.34 7.50 6.77
CA SER A 106 -10.45 6.34 6.59
C SER A 106 -10.32 5.92 5.13
N SER A 107 -11.39 6.05 4.33
CA SER A 107 -11.34 5.76 2.90
C SER A 107 -10.51 6.80 2.14
N PHE A 108 -10.73 8.10 2.41
CA PHE A 108 -9.99 9.18 1.76
C PHE A 108 -8.51 9.19 2.15
N GLY A 109 -8.20 8.99 3.44
CA GLY A 109 -6.83 8.90 3.93
C GLY A 109 -6.08 7.72 3.30
N ASN A 110 -6.68 6.53 3.24
CA ASN A 110 -6.07 5.39 2.54
C ASN A 110 -5.89 5.67 1.05
N LEU A 111 -6.90 6.23 0.37
CA LEU A 111 -6.81 6.52 -1.06
C LEU A 111 -5.67 7.51 -1.35
N ALA A 112 -5.50 8.54 -0.51
CA ALA A 112 -4.39 9.48 -0.64
C ALA A 112 -3.01 8.87 -0.38
N ALA A 113 -2.94 7.74 0.32
CA ALA A 113 -1.73 6.95 0.49
C ALA A 113 -1.47 5.97 -0.67
N ASP A 114 -2.41 5.76 -1.59
CA ASP A 114 -2.21 4.93 -2.79
C ASP A 114 -1.44 5.73 -3.88
N SER A 115 -0.26 6.23 -3.50
CA SER A 115 0.57 7.10 -4.34
C SER A 115 1.85 6.39 -4.80
N VAL A 116 2.52 6.94 -5.80
CA VAL A 116 3.82 6.44 -6.27
C VAL A 116 5.00 6.97 -5.46
N MET A 117 4.77 7.87 -4.50
CA MET A 117 5.82 8.46 -3.66
C MET A 117 5.87 7.84 -2.26
N TYR A 118 4.76 7.27 -1.79
CA TYR A 118 4.60 6.70 -0.45
C TYR A 118 3.36 5.83 -0.38
N GLY A 119 3.34 4.94 0.61
CA GLY A 119 2.20 4.12 0.94
C GLY A 119 2.06 2.95 -0.02
N GLN A 120 0.88 2.36 -0.06
CA GLN A 120 0.63 1.09 -0.73
C GLN A 120 0.82 1.15 -2.25
N GLY A 121 0.69 2.32 -2.88
CA GLY A 121 0.92 2.48 -4.32
C GLY A 121 2.38 2.26 -4.75
N THR A 122 3.32 2.38 -3.81
CA THR A 122 4.74 2.08 -4.04
C THR A 122 5.03 0.58 -4.11
N LEU A 123 4.25 -0.23 -3.39
CA LEU A 123 4.49 -1.66 -3.21
C LEU A 123 4.44 -2.47 -4.52
N PRO A 124 3.44 -2.31 -5.41
CA PRO A 124 3.45 -3.08 -6.65
C PRO A 124 4.60 -2.65 -7.58
N ILE A 125 5.09 -1.41 -7.48
CA ILE A 125 6.26 -0.93 -8.23
C ILE A 125 7.54 -1.57 -7.65
N GLY A 126 7.73 -1.50 -6.34
CA GLY A 126 8.89 -2.05 -5.64
C GLY A 126 8.99 -3.57 -5.77
N THR A 127 7.86 -4.30 -5.66
CA THR A 127 7.83 -5.76 -5.81
C THR A 127 8.22 -6.17 -7.23
N ARG A 128 7.66 -5.53 -8.26
CA ARG A 128 8.07 -5.80 -9.66
C ARG A 128 9.53 -5.44 -9.90
N LEU A 129 10.01 -4.37 -9.28
CA LEU A 129 11.41 -3.96 -9.39
C LEU A 129 12.32 -5.05 -8.83
N ILE A 130 12.19 -5.41 -7.55
CA ILE A 130 13.11 -6.37 -6.91
C ILE A 130 13.05 -7.75 -7.59
N GLN A 131 11.88 -8.22 -8.01
CA GLN A 131 11.72 -9.48 -8.75
C GLN A 131 12.40 -9.44 -10.13
N ARG A 132 12.30 -8.31 -10.84
CA ARG A 132 13.03 -8.11 -12.10
C ARG A 132 14.54 -8.06 -11.86
N LEU A 133 15.01 -7.29 -10.88
CA LEU A 133 16.43 -7.18 -10.58
C LEU A 133 17.02 -8.55 -10.21
N HIS A 134 16.29 -9.34 -9.44
CA HIS A 134 16.66 -10.72 -9.12
C HIS A 134 16.74 -11.62 -10.35
N THR A 135 15.80 -11.49 -11.28
CA THR A 135 15.83 -12.20 -12.57
C THR A 135 17.07 -11.82 -13.38
N GLN A 136 17.44 -10.53 -13.41
CA GLN A 136 18.64 -10.05 -14.11
C GLN A 136 19.93 -10.54 -13.44
N HIS A 137 19.97 -10.54 -12.11
CA HIS A 137 21.14 -11.00 -11.36
C HIS A 137 21.39 -12.51 -11.57
N LEU A 138 20.36 -13.34 -11.45
CA LEU A 138 20.53 -14.80 -11.57
C LEU A 138 20.56 -15.30 -13.01
N ASN A 139 19.59 -14.90 -13.83
CA ASN A 139 19.42 -15.50 -15.16
C ASN A 139 20.30 -14.81 -16.21
N GLU A 140 20.47 -13.49 -16.10
CA GLU A 140 21.32 -12.71 -17.02
C GLU A 140 22.77 -12.58 -16.49
N LYS A 141 23.07 -13.11 -15.29
CA LYS A 141 24.38 -13.08 -14.62
C LYS A 141 24.96 -11.67 -14.44
N LYS A 142 24.11 -10.65 -14.31
CA LYS A 142 24.55 -9.27 -14.07
C LYS A 142 25.01 -9.09 -12.63
N SER A 143 26.07 -8.31 -12.42
CA SER A 143 26.50 -7.94 -11.07
C SER A 143 25.50 -6.99 -10.40
N VAL A 144 25.61 -6.83 -9.08
CA VAL A 144 24.79 -5.88 -8.31
C VAL A 144 25.07 -4.44 -8.75
N GLU A 145 26.33 -4.13 -9.09
CA GLU A 145 26.74 -2.85 -9.64
C GLU A 145 26.06 -2.57 -10.98
N GLU A 146 26.09 -3.53 -11.91
CA GLU A 146 25.50 -3.36 -13.25
C GLU A 146 23.98 -3.10 -13.18
N ILE A 147 23.26 -3.83 -12.32
CA ILE A 147 21.82 -3.60 -12.17
C ILE A 147 21.52 -2.23 -11.55
N VAL A 148 22.30 -1.79 -10.56
CA VAL A 148 22.12 -0.49 -9.89
C VAL A 148 22.45 0.66 -10.84
N ASP A 149 23.56 0.57 -11.57
CA ASP A 149 23.98 1.59 -12.54
C ASP A 149 22.94 1.74 -13.65
N GLN A 150 22.37 0.63 -14.14
CA GLN A 150 21.25 0.65 -15.12
C GLN A 150 20.01 1.35 -14.55
N GLU A 151 19.66 1.14 -13.29
CA GLU A 151 18.49 1.81 -12.68
C GLU A 151 18.73 3.31 -12.47
N ILE A 152 19.94 3.71 -12.09
CA ILE A 152 20.33 5.12 -11.95
C ILE A 152 20.31 5.81 -13.31
N GLU A 153 20.85 5.17 -14.35
CA GLU A 153 20.83 5.68 -15.73
C GLU A 153 19.40 5.88 -16.24
N ARG A 154 18.50 4.90 -16.00
CA ARG A 154 17.06 5.01 -16.33
C ARG A 154 16.36 6.18 -15.65
N LYS A 155 16.93 6.71 -14.58
CA LYS A 155 16.43 7.88 -13.84
C LYS A 155 17.22 9.16 -14.13
N GLY A 156 18.00 9.17 -15.22
CA GLY A 156 18.79 10.33 -15.64
C GLY A 156 19.97 10.62 -14.71
N GLY A 157 20.60 9.57 -14.17
CA GLY A 157 21.76 9.69 -13.27
C GLY A 157 21.41 9.96 -11.81
N LYS A 158 20.12 9.98 -11.44
CA LYS A 158 19.68 10.24 -10.06
C LYS A 158 19.51 8.94 -9.29
N VAL A 159 19.98 8.92 -8.05
CA VAL A 159 19.77 7.83 -7.09
C VAL A 159 18.31 7.85 -6.61
N ASN A 160 17.41 7.33 -7.46
CA ASN A 160 15.97 7.25 -7.20
C ASN A 160 15.45 5.87 -7.60
N ILE A 161 15.82 4.87 -6.80
CA ILE A 161 15.47 3.48 -6.98
C ILE A 161 14.33 3.15 -6.00
N MET A 162 13.20 2.68 -6.49
CA MET A 162 12.04 2.38 -5.64
C MET A 162 12.42 1.39 -4.53
N GLY A 163 12.13 1.75 -3.27
CA GLY A 163 12.49 0.95 -2.10
C GLY A 163 13.85 1.29 -1.49
N PHE A 164 14.61 2.21 -2.08
CA PHE A 164 15.89 2.71 -1.58
C PHE A 164 15.88 4.23 -1.51
N ALA A 165 16.72 4.77 -0.62
CA ALA A 165 16.77 6.17 -0.26
C ALA A 165 15.46 6.71 0.37
N ARG A 166 15.57 7.77 1.16
CA ARG A 166 14.44 8.47 1.78
C ARG A 166 14.62 9.97 1.61
N PRO A 167 13.58 10.73 1.22
CA PRO A 167 13.72 12.17 1.03
C PRO A 167 14.00 12.96 2.32
N LEU A 168 13.60 12.43 3.49
CA LEU A 168 13.50 13.20 4.73
C LEU A 168 14.50 12.77 5.83
N ALA A 169 15.09 11.57 5.74
CA ALA A 169 15.98 11.05 6.77
C ALA A 169 16.85 9.91 6.22
N SER A 170 18.12 9.83 6.61
CA SER A 170 18.96 8.67 6.32
C SER A 170 18.59 7.48 7.22
N GLY A 171 18.70 6.25 6.69
CA GLY A 171 18.30 5.05 7.41
C GLY A 171 16.78 4.88 7.51
N ASP A 172 16.33 3.70 7.94
CA ASP A 172 14.91 3.44 8.19
C ASP A 172 14.73 2.53 9.42
N GLU A 173 14.31 3.13 10.53
CA GLU A 173 14.09 2.50 11.81
C GLU A 173 13.07 1.35 11.74
N ARG A 174 12.14 1.41 10.77
CA ARG A 174 11.12 0.37 10.55
C ARG A 174 11.74 -0.89 9.96
N VAL A 175 12.77 -0.75 9.13
CA VAL A 175 13.52 -1.90 8.59
C VAL A 175 14.21 -2.64 9.73
N VAL A 176 14.86 -1.91 10.65
CA VAL A 176 15.51 -2.52 11.83
C VAL A 176 14.49 -3.26 12.70
N ALA A 177 13.36 -2.63 13.00
CA ALA A 177 12.29 -3.24 13.79
C ALA A 177 11.73 -4.50 13.12
N MET A 178 11.44 -4.44 11.83
CA MET A 178 10.81 -5.56 11.12
C MET A 178 11.79 -6.70 10.81
N ARG A 179 13.08 -6.44 10.60
CA ARG A 179 14.09 -7.51 10.56
C ARG A 179 14.19 -8.27 11.88
N ARG A 180 14.14 -7.56 13.01
CA ARG A 180 14.07 -8.19 14.35
C ARG A 180 12.80 -9.05 14.48
N THR A 181 11.64 -8.52 14.08
CA THR A 181 10.37 -9.26 14.08
C THR A 181 10.44 -10.52 13.21
N ALA A 182 10.95 -10.40 11.98
CA ALA A 182 11.11 -11.54 11.07
C ALA A 182 12.01 -12.63 11.68
N LYS A 183 13.15 -12.24 12.28
CA LYS A 183 14.03 -13.17 12.99
C LYS A 183 13.34 -13.87 14.16
N ASN A 184 12.57 -13.14 14.97
CA ASN A 184 11.81 -13.70 16.09
C ASN A 184 10.72 -14.69 15.63
N LEU A 185 10.19 -14.49 14.42
CA LEU A 185 9.23 -15.39 13.77
C LEU A 185 9.91 -16.52 12.97
N ALA A 186 11.23 -16.69 13.12
CA ALA A 186 12.04 -17.69 12.45
C ALA A 186 12.00 -17.63 10.91
N TYR A 187 11.86 -16.42 10.35
CA TYR A 187 12.13 -16.21 8.93
C TYR A 187 13.64 -16.09 8.68
N GLN A 188 14.05 -16.55 7.50
CA GLN A 188 15.40 -16.38 6.97
C GLN A 188 15.34 -15.44 5.77
N ASP A 189 16.43 -14.73 5.51
CA ASP A 189 16.55 -13.86 4.35
C ASP A 189 16.65 -14.73 3.09
N GLY A 190 15.64 -14.65 2.22
CA GLY A 190 15.63 -15.33 0.93
C GLY A 190 16.40 -14.54 -0.13
N ALA A 191 16.30 -14.98 -1.38
CA ALA A 191 17.13 -14.46 -2.46
C ALA A 191 16.84 -12.99 -2.81
N HIS A 192 15.58 -12.54 -2.70
CA HIS A 192 15.22 -11.14 -2.92
C HIS A 192 15.67 -10.25 -1.76
N MET A 193 15.57 -10.71 -0.51
CA MET A 193 16.10 -9.96 0.64
C MET A 193 17.63 -9.87 0.56
N GLN A 194 18.33 -10.96 0.25
CA GLN A 194 19.78 -10.95 0.07
C GLN A 194 20.21 -9.97 -1.03
N LEU A 195 19.51 -9.97 -2.17
CA LEU A 195 19.76 -8.99 -3.23
C LEU A 195 19.51 -7.55 -2.76
N ALA A 196 18.41 -7.31 -2.04
CA ALA A 196 18.10 -5.97 -1.54
C ALA A 196 19.18 -5.46 -0.56
N LEU A 197 19.75 -6.34 0.26
CA LEU A 197 20.85 -6.02 1.17
C LEU A 197 22.16 -5.73 0.42
N ALA A 198 22.46 -6.48 -0.64
CA ALA A 198 23.63 -6.20 -1.48
C ALA A 198 23.50 -4.85 -2.20
N ILE A 199 22.30 -4.51 -2.68
CA ILE A 199 22.01 -3.19 -3.26
C ILE A 199 22.15 -2.10 -2.20
N GLU A 200 21.63 -2.31 -0.98
CA GLU A 200 21.78 -1.39 0.14
C GLU A 200 23.25 -1.13 0.48
N GLU A 201 24.07 -2.17 0.59
CA GLU A 201 25.51 -2.04 0.86
C GLU A 201 26.21 -1.21 -0.21
N LEU A 202 25.91 -1.47 -1.49
CA LEU A 202 26.47 -0.72 -2.61
C LEU A 202 26.06 0.76 -2.57
N LEU A 203 24.76 1.03 -2.37
CA LEU A 203 24.23 2.40 -2.31
C LEU A 203 24.74 3.16 -1.09
N TYR A 204 24.90 2.49 0.05
CA TYR A 204 25.47 3.09 1.24
C TYR A 204 26.92 3.54 0.98
N ASN A 205 27.73 2.66 0.40
CA ASN A 205 29.13 2.95 0.11
C ASN A 205 29.32 4.07 -0.93
N ARG A 206 28.42 4.17 -1.93
CA ARG A 206 28.54 5.17 -3.02
C ARG A 206 27.83 6.49 -2.72
N TYR A 207 26.71 6.45 -2.00
CA TYR A 207 25.78 7.58 -1.89
C TYR A 207 25.28 7.83 -0.47
N SER A 208 25.68 7.02 0.53
CA SER A 208 25.14 7.07 1.90
C SER A 208 23.63 6.86 1.96
N GLU A 209 23.07 6.13 0.99
CA GLU A 209 21.65 5.80 0.91
C GLU A 209 21.40 4.34 1.28
N THR A 210 20.31 4.08 2.01
CA THR A 210 19.96 2.75 2.51
C THR A 210 18.62 2.27 1.97
N MET A 211 18.29 0.99 2.20
CA MET A 211 16.96 0.47 1.92
C MET A 211 15.94 1.15 2.85
N ASN A 212 14.79 1.51 2.30
CA ASN A 212 13.67 2.01 3.06
C ASN A 212 12.63 0.91 3.30
N PHE A 213 11.60 1.21 4.09
CA PHE A 213 10.61 0.21 4.48
C PHE A 213 9.86 -0.43 3.28
N THR A 214 9.59 0.33 2.22
CA THR A 214 9.00 -0.21 0.99
C THR A 214 9.93 -1.27 0.38
N GLY A 215 11.24 -1.00 0.31
CA GLY A 215 12.21 -1.96 -0.22
C GLY A 215 12.24 -3.26 0.59
N TYR A 216 12.29 -3.14 1.92
CA TYR A 216 12.25 -4.29 2.83
C TYR A 216 10.96 -5.12 2.64
N LEU A 217 9.80 -4.45 2.64
CA LEU A 217 8.51 -5.12 2.48
C LEU A 217 8.42 -5.85 1.13
N CYS A 218 8.83 -5.19 0.05
CA CYS A 218 8.80 -5.76 -1.29
C CYS A 218 9.74 -6.97 -1.41
N ALA A 219 10.94 -6.91 -0.82
CA ALA A 219 11.89 -8.02 -0.83
C ALA A 219 11.37 -9.21 -0.01
N PHE A 220 10.88 -8.97 1.21
CA PHE A 220 10.33 -10.01 2.08
C PHE A 220 9.12 -10.72 1.44
N MET A 221 8.18 -9.95 0.89
CA MET A 221 7.00 -10.52 0.22
C MET A 221 7.38 -11.29 -1.06
N SER A 222 8.43 -10.87 -1.76
CA SER A 222 8.93 -11.57 -2.94
C SER A 222 9.61 -12.90 -2.58
N ASP A 223 10.30 -12.97 -1.44
CA ASP A 223 10.86 -14.24 -0.92
C ASP A 223 9.79 -15.27 -0.57
N LEU A 224 8.62 -14.81 -0.15
CA LEU A 224 7.44 -15.65 0.07
C LEU A 224 6.67 -15.98 -1.23
N GLY A 225 7.12 -15.48 -2.38
CA GLY A 225 6.54 -15.79 -3.69
C GLY A 225 5.26 -15.01 -4.04
N TYR A 226 4.94 -13.93 -3.33
CA TYR A 226 3.76 -13.12 -3.66
C TYR A 226 3.98 -12.27 -4.91
N SER A 227 2.96 -12.16 -5.76
CA SER A 227 2.97 -11.24 -6.88
C SER A 227 2.77 -9.79 -6.43
N ALA A 228 3.23 -8.84 -7.23
CA ALA A 228 3.06 -7.41 -6.96
C ALA A 228 1.59 -7.01 -6.76
N GLU A 229 0.68 -7.62 -7.51
CA GLU A 229 -0.76 -7.40 -7.40
C GLU A 229 -1.34 -7.99 -6.10
N GLN A 230 -0.83 -9.14 -5.64
CA GLN A 230 -1.22 -9.68 -4.33
C GLN A 230 -0.69 -8.81 -3.19
N VAL A 231 0.57 -8.36 -3.27
CA VAL A 231 1.16 -7.44 -2.29
C VAL A 231 0.32 -6.16 -2.18
N HIS A 232 -0.02 -5.53 -3.31
CA HIS A 232 -0.86 -4.32 -3.30
C HIS A 232 -2.22 -4.54 -2.63
N ARG A 233 -2.86 -5.68 -2.88
CA ARG A 233 -4.16 -6.03 -2.27
C ARG A 233 -4.05 -6.33 -0.78
N ILE A 234 -3.01 -7.04 -0.35
CA ILE A 234 -2.79 -7.38 1.08
C ILE A 234 -2.58 -6.11 1.91
N PHE A 235 -1.90 -5.11 1.34
CA PHE A 235 -1.58 -3.86 2.01
C PHE A 235 -2.50 -2.69 1.60
N ALA A 236 -3.68 -2.97 1.05
CA ALA A 236 -4.59 -1.92 0.55
C ALA A 236 -5.04 -0.92 1.63
N LEU A 237 -5.07 -1.33 2.90
CA LEU A 237 -5.52 -0.52 4.04
C LEU A 237 -4.38 -0.22 5.04
N ILE A 238 -3.14 -0.21 4.57
CA ILE A 238 -1.96 -0.21 5.45
C ILE A 238 -1.88 1.03 6.37
N VAL A 239 -2.46 2.17 5.99
CA VAL A 239 -2.44 3.42 6.76
C VAL A 239 -3.70 3.67 7.59
N VAL A 240 -4.68 2.77 7.56
CA VAL A 240 -6.02 3.02 8.16
C VAL A 240 -5.97 3.33 9.65
N ASN A 241 -5.05 2.73 10.40
CA ASN A 241 -4.93 2.91 11.84
C ASN A 241 -4.49 4.35 12.20
N GLY A 242 -3.50 4.90 11.50
CA GLY A 242 -3.06 6.29 11.70
C GLY A 242 -4.14 7.32 11.32
N VAL A 243 -4.87 7.06 10.23
CA VAL A 243 -5.98 7.91 9.79
C VAL A 243 -7.10 7.91 10.83
N THR A 244 -7.47 6.73 11.32
CA THR A 244 -8.52 6.57 12.34
C THR A 244 -8.12 7.28 13.63
N ALA A 245 -6.88 7.15 14.08
CA ALA A 245 -6.40 7.83 15.28
C ALA A 245 -6.51 9.36 15.17
N SER A 246 -6.11 9.92 14.03
CA SER A 246 -6.19 11.38 13.80
C SER A 246 -7.63 11.86 13.66
N PHE A 247 -8.50 11.05 13.04
CA PHE A 247 -9.94 11.34 13.02
C PHE A 247 -10.52 11.36 14.44
N SER A 248 -10.22 10.36 15.27
CA SER A 248 -10.75 10.24 16.63
C SER A 248 -10.39 11.43 17.51
N GLU A 249 -9.13 11.85 17.49
CA GLU A 249 -8.65 13.03 18.24
C GLU A 249 -9.39 14.32 17.83
N GLU A 250 -9.52 14.57 16.52
CA GLU A 250 -10.18 15.79 16.04
C GLU A 250 -11.70 15.75 16.19
N ALA A 251 -12.33 14.57 16.18
CA ALA A 251 -13.77 14.43 16.31
C ALA A 251 -14.28 14.91 17.67
N GLU A 252 -13.47 14.78 18.72
CA GLU A 252 -13.76 15.21 20.09
C GLU A 252 -13.61 16.72 20.30
N LYS A 253 -13.02 17.45 19.35
CA LYS A 253 -12.83 18.90 19.46
C LYS A 253 -14.10 19.69 19.09
N PRO A 254 -14.24 20.93 19.62
CA PRO A 254 -15.33 21.81 19.25
C PRO A 254 -15.43 22.01 17.73
N VAL A 255 -16.67 22.23 17.24
CA VAL A 255 -16.88 22.56 15.83
C VAL A 255 -16.13 23.85 15.50
N ASP A 256 -15.58 23.94 14.29
CA ASP A 256 -14.87 25.11 13.76
C ASP A 256 -13.66 25.56 14.61
N SER A 257 -13.07 24.67 15.41
CA SER A 257 -11.91 24.99 16.25
C SER A 257 -10.59 25.17 15.47
N PHE A 258 -10.58 24.90 14.17
CA PHE A 258 -9.39 24.96 13.33
C PHE A 258 -9.72 25.33 11.88
N LEU A 259 -8.92 26.24 11.34
CA LEU A 259 -8.86 26.59 9.93
C LEU A 259 -7.38 26.49 9.51
N PRO A 260 -7.04 25.72 8.46
CA PRO A 260 -5.64 25.48 8.09
C PRO A 260 -4.95 26.72 7.54
N LEU A 261 -5.70 27.62 6.92
CA LEU A 261 -5.22 28.84 6.29
C LEU A 261 -6.18 29.98 6.60
N ARG A 262 -5.64 31.17 6.75
CA ARG A 262 -6.38 32.44 6.76
C ARG A 262 -6.63 32.89 5.32
N CYS A 263 -7.56 33.82 5.14
CA CYS A 263 -7.77 34.45 3.83
C CYS A 263 -6.50 35.18 3.33
N GLU A 264 -5.69 35.74 4.24
CA GLU A 264 -4.42 36.40 3.91
C GLU A 264 -3.31 35.42 3.45
N ASP A 265 -3.45 34.12 3.72
CA ASP A 265 -2.52 33.09 3.26
C ASP A 265 -2.79 32.65 1.81
N ILE A 266 -3.88 33.14 1.19
CA ILE A 266 -4.36 32.71 -0.12
C ILE A 266 -4.27 33.88 -1.12
N GLU A 267 -3.35 33.78 -2.08
CA GLU A 267 -3.27 34.71 -3.22
C GLU A 267 -4.19 34.25 -4.36
N TYR A 268 -5.22 35.04 -4.67
CA TYR A 268 -6.08 34.78 -5.82
C TYR A 268 -5.44 35.34 -7.10
N THR A 269 -4.96 34.44 -7.97
CA THR A 269 -4.36 34.77 -9.28
C THR A 269 -5.32 34.58 -10.45
N GLY A 270 -6.61 34.38 -10.17
CA GLY A 270 -7.63 34.14 -11.18
C GLY A 270 -8.15 35.40 -11.88
N PRO A 271 -9.09 35.25 -12.82
CA PRO A 271 -9.70 36.37 -13.54
C PRO A 271 -10.39 37.37 -12.60
N ALA A 272 -10.43 38.64 -13.01
CA ALA A 272 -11.19 39.67 -12.33
C ALA A 272 -12.67 39.30 -12.23
N LYS A 273 -13.36 39.86 -11.23
CA LYS A 273 -14.81 39.70 -11.04
C LYS A 273 -15.55 40.06 -12.33
N ARG A 274 -16.40 39.15 -12.81
CA ARG A 274 -17.30 39.37 -13.96
C ARG A 274 -18.74 39.57 -13.51
N ALA A 275 -19.51 40.37 -14.25
CA ALA A 275 -20.95 40.46 -14.09
C ALA A 275 -21.61 39.16 -14.60
N LEU A 276 -22.61 38.66 -13.87
CA LEU A 276 -23.48 37.60 -14.37
C LEU A 276 -24.55 38.24 -15.28
N PRO A 277 -24.98 37.58 -16.37
CA PRO A 277 -26.12 38.03 -17.14
C PRO A 277 -27.36 38.14 -16.25
N ASP A 278 -28.24 39.10 -16.54
CA ASP A 278 -29.53 39.18 -15.87
C ASP A 278 -30.31 37.89 -16.13
N MET A 279 -30.81 37.27 -15.06
CA MET A 279 -31.71 36.13 -15.17
C MET A 279 -33.02 36.66 -15.76
N THR A 280 -33.28 36.35 -17.03
CA THR A 280 -34.61 36.54 -17.61
C THR A 280 -35.52 35.45 -17.03
N ASP A 281 -36.63 35.85 -16.41
CA ASP A 281 -37.69 34.95 -15.97
C ASP A 281 -38.34 34.27 -17.20
N GLU A 282 -37.78 33.15 -17.67
CA GLU A 282 -38.44 32.17 -18.55
C GLU A 282 -38.57 30.81 -17.85
#